data_AF-A0A238YND9-F1
#
_entry.id   AF-A0A238YND9-F1
#
_cell.length_a   1.000
_cell.length_b   1.000
_cell.length_c   1.000
_cell.angle_alpha   90.00
_cell.angle_beta   90.00
_cell.angle_gamma   90.00
#
_symmetry.space_group_name_H-M   'P 1'
#
loop_
_entity.id
_entity.type
_entity.pdbx_description
1 polymer ?
#
loop_
_entity_poly.entity_id
_entity_poly.type
_entity_poly.pdbx_seq_one_letter_code
_entity_poly.pdbx_strand_id
1 'polypeptide(L)'
;MKIFTLKSALLCALLTTFVGFSQGTGTTDNSTNVPIGIQNNHGVEDTRGAEVPSVLVAAAPGNADWIDDVEAKLDGTGLVAADTFLTGAGTPTLAELQSYDAVLVFTDAGVADPMGFGDILAQYIDGGGAVVDATFTPNVSITGGFTAYELYSNSGQSNGANLGIGTINEPNHPILDGVSSFDGGTASFHNTGGTIAGDATVIAEYTTAAPFIIVQENVGPASARRTFLNFYPPSIDARDDFWDTASDGALIMANALRWTSFFSDGPSVLIVASPGNPDWIFDVRSKLEETGTLNADTFQSGSGTPTLAQLQNYDAVFLFTDAGAADPAALGDVLEDYIDSGKPVVDATFTPNVAITGGFTQYELYSNSGQSTGTNLGFGTILEPGDPILTDVNTFDGGTASFHNTGGTIASGATVIAEYADGSPLLIRDSNVGPANTRRVFINFYPPSIDARDDFWDTTSDGALIMRNALLWAINGVVLNTDDNELGIDISVYPNPAQNELNITNTSGVSIEKTQIIDMVGRIVTTIEPSNAVNRTIDISNLTTGIYFLRLESVDASSVVKFIKK
;
A
#
# COMPACT_ATOMS: atom_id res chain seq x y z
N MET A 1 -20.98 -49.44 -72.68
CA MET A 1 -19.84 -49.64 -71.77
C MET A 1 -20.30 -49.21 -70.38
N LYS A 2 -20.36 -50.17 -69.46
CA LYS A 2 -20.66 -50.11 -68.01
C LYS A 2 -19.88 -48.96 -67.30
N ILE A 3 -20.26 -48.28 -66.21
CA ILE A 3 -21.01 -48.61 -64.97
C ILE A 3 -21.23 -47.29 -64.14
N PHE A 4 -22.41 -47.14 -63.51
CA PHE A 4 -22.79 -46.52 -62.20
C PHE A 4 -22.70 -45.00 -61.86
N THR A 5 -23.90 -44.41 -61.74
CA THR A 5 -24.55 -43.72 -60.57
C THR A 5 -23.77 -43.02 -59.44
N LEU A 6 -24.15 -41.75 -59.24
CA LEU A 6 -24.68 -41.07 -58.03
C LEU A 6 -24.05 -41.30 -56.63
N LYS A 7 -23.59 -40.21 -56.00
CA LYS A 7 -24.18 -39.52 -54.80
C LYS A 7 -23.24 -38.37 -54.39
N SER A 8 -23.58 -37.10 -54.62
CA SER A 8 -24.49 -36.23 -53.85
C SER A 8 -23.94 -35.80 -52.48
N ALA A 9 -23.50 -34.54 -52.37
CA ALA A 9 -23.91 -33.59 -51.33
C ALA A 9 -23.49 -32.14 -51.71
N LEU A 10 -24.51 -31.33 -52.05
CA LEU A 10 -24.73 -29.88 -51.80
C LEU A 10 -23.52 -28.91 -51.84
N LEU A 11 -23.40 -27.90 -52.73
CA LEU A 11 -24.28 -26.73 -53.03
C LEU A 11 -24.73 -26.03 -51.73
N CYS A 12 -24.48 -24.75 -51.44
CA CYS A 12 -24.36 -23.59 -52.30
C CYS A 12 -23.62 -22.46 -51.56
N ALA A 13 -22.88 -21.68 -52.34
CA ALA A 13 -22.23 -20.44 -51.98
C ALA A 13 -23.19 -19.41 -51.36
N LEU A 14 -22.69 -18.65 -50.39
CA LEU A 14 -23.13 -17.30 -50.13
C LEU A 14 -21.93 -16.36 -50.25
N LEU A 15 -22.16 -15.26 -50.97
CA LEU A 15 -21.26 -14.15 -51.25
C LEU A 15 -20.49 -13.68 -50.01
N THR A 16 -19.17 -13.56 -50.12
CA THR A 16 -18.39 -12.57 -49.38
C THR A 16 -17.85 -11.54 -50.36
N THR A 17 -18.33 -10.31 -50.22
CA THR A 17 -17.81 -9.13 -50.88
C THR A 17 -16.42 -8.82 -50.34
N PHE A 18 -15.42 -8.91 -51.21
CA PHE A 18 -14.15 -8.23 -51.06
C PHE A 18 -14.40 -6.72 -50.99
N VAL A 19 -14.13 -6.11 -49.84
CA VAL A 19 -13.85 -4.68 -49.77
C VAL A 19 -12.35 -4.59 -49.54
N GLY A 20 -11.63 -4.14 -50.57
CA GLY A 20 -10.20 -3.87 -50.47
C GLY A 20 -9.97 -2.75 -49.46
N PHE A 21 -9.29 -3.07 -48.35
CA PHE A 21 -8.59 -2.05 -47.60
C PHE A 21 -7.32 -1.70 -48.39
N SER A 22 -7.34 -0.50 -48.95
CA SER A 22 -6.18 0.23 -49.41
C SER A 22 -5.11 0.17 -48.32
N GLN A 23 -3.96 -0.43 -48.63
CA GLN A 23 -2.73 -0.18 -47.87
C GLN A 23 -2.45 1.33 -47.93
N GLY A 24 -2.58 2.01 -46.79
CA GLY A 24 -2.04 3.34 -46.61
C GLY A 24 -0.52 3.23 -46.61
N THR A 25 0.10 3.50 -47.76
CA THR A 25 1.50 3.91 -47.84
C THR A 25 1.69 5.13 -46.96
N GLY A 26 2.78 5.16 -46.21
CA GLY A 26 3.06 6.14 -45.16
C GLY A 26 2.72 7.59 -45.50
N THR A 27 2.16 8.25 -44.51
CA THR A 27 2.34 9.68 -44.33
C THR A 27 3.20 9.85 -43.09
N THR A 28 4.47 10.21 -43.29
CA THR A 28 5.16 11.02 -42.29
C THR A 28 4.36 12.31 -42.19
N ASP A 29 3.53 12.44 -41.16
CA ASP A 29 3.03 13.76 -40.79
C ASP A 29 4.21 14.51 -40.17
N ASN A 30 4.93 15.21 -41.04
CA ASN A 30 6.08 16.01 -40.67
C ASN A 30 5.65 17.48 -40.66
N SER A 31 4.60 17.81 -39.89
CA SER A 31 4.42 19.12 -39.24
C SER A 31 3.12 19.15 -38.41
N THR A 32 3.20 19.40 -37.10
CA THR A 32 2.83 20.70 -36.49
C THR A 32 2.85 20.62 -34.96
N ASN A 33 3.73 21.41 -34.32
CA ASN A 33 3.88 21.61 -32.88
C ASN A 33 4.10 20.33 -32.06
N VAL A 34 5.36 19.90 -31.90
CA VAL A 34 5.71 19.12 -30.70
C VAL A 34 5.45 20.05 -29.51
N PRO A 35 4.48 19.73 -28.64
CA PRO A 35 4.21 20.55 -27.48
C PRO A 35 5.48 20.66 -26.62
N ILE A 36 5.79 21.87 -26.15
CA ILE A 36 6.91 22.08 -25.23
C ILE A 36 6.32 22.10 -23.82
N GLY A 37 6.85 21.26 -22.93
CA GLY A 37 6.41 21.13 -21.55
C GLY A 37 5.65 19.83 -21.28
N ILE A 38 5.16 19.69 -20.06
CA ILE A 38 4.40 18.53 -19.59
C ILE A 38 3.14 18.33 -20.44
N GLN A 39 2.91 17.10 -20.90
CA GLN A 39 1.71 16.67 -21.60
C GLN A 39 1.00 15.55 -20.84
N ASN A 40 -0.32 15.53 -20.93
CA ASN A 40 -1.17 14.41 -20.52
C ASN A 40 -2.01 14.04 -21.75
N ASN A 41 -1.47 13.15 -22.57
CA ASN A 41 -2.01 12.80 -23.87
C ASN A 41 -3.12 11.74 -23.77
N HIS A 42 -3.17 10.99 -22.66
CA HIS A 42 -4.13 9.92 -22.43
C HIS A 42 -5.29 10.29 -21.47
N GLY A 43 -5.26 11.48 -20.88
CA GLY A 43 -6.40 12.12 -20.22
C GLY A 43 -6.80 11.49 -18.88
N VAL A 44 -5.89 10.75 -18.23
CA VAL A 44 -6.06 10.34 -16.84
C VAL A 44 -5.78 11.60 -16.01
N GLU A 45 -6.85 12.32 -15.59
CA GLU A 45 -6.73 13.60 -14.89
C GLU A 45 -5.71 13.54 -13.74
N ASP A 46 -4.86 14.57 -13.64
CA ASP A 46 -4.01 14.95 -12.50
C ASP A 46 -4.48 14.34 -11.18
N THR A 47 -3.95 13.16 -10.87
CA THR A 47 -4.30 12.37 -9.70
C THR A 47 -3.53 12.82 -8.46
N ARG A 48 -3.25 14.12 -8.31
CA ARG A 48 -2.79 14.66 -7.03
C ARG A 48 -3.88 14.44 -5.97
N GLY A 49 -3.86 13.25 -5.36
CA GLY A 49 -4.85 12.72 -4.42
C GLY A 49 -5.55 11.40 -4.80
N ALA A 50 -5.11 10.60 -5.79
CA ALA A 50 -5.70 9.29 -6.11
C ALA A 50 -4.96 8.09 -5.50
N GLU A 51 -5.58 6.90 -5.57
CA GLU A 51 -5.11 5.59 -5.09
C GLU A 51 -3.82 5.07 -5.78
N VAL A 52 -3.14 5.87 -6.62
CA VAL A 52 -1.93 5.49 -7.39
C VAL A 52 -0.97 6.69 -7.54
N PRO A 53 0.35 6.50 -7.69
CA PRO A 53 1.29 7.61 -7.78
C PRO A 53 1.19 8.33 -9.14
N SER A 54 1.38 9.65 -9.09
CA SER A 54 1.58 10.52 -10.23
C SER A 54 3.02 10.43 -10.72
N VAL A 55 3.24 10.14 -12.00
CA VAL A 55 4.59 9.96 -12.57
C VAL A 55 4.84 10.80 -13.80
N LEU A 56 6.08 11.24 -13.99
CA LEU A 56 6.52 11.92 -15.21
C LEU A 56 7.42 11.01 -16.04
N VAL A 57 7.04 10.72 -17.27
CA VAL A 57 7.92 10.12 -18.28
C VAL A 57 8.73 11.23 -18.95
N ALA A 58 9.97 11.45 -18.49
CA ALA A 58 10.87 12.46 -19.01
C ALA A 58 11.91 11.83 -19.96
N ALA A 59 11.61 11.80 -21.27
CA ALA A 59 12.36 10.97 -22.22
C ALA A 59 12.70 11.65 -23.55
N ALA A 60 13.70 11.10 -24.22
CA ALA A 60 14.16 11.51 -25.56
C ALA A 60 14.23 10.32 -26.53
N PRO A 61 13.09 9.74 -26.94
CA PRO A 61 13.06 8.67 -27.94
C PRO A 61 13.51 9.15 -29.33
N GLY A 62 13.94 8.21 -30.19
CA GLY A 62 14.22 8.47 -31.61
C GLY A 62 13.01 8.94 -32.43
N ASN A 63 11.79 8.67 -31.96
CA ASN A 63 10.54 9.23 -32.45
C ASN A 63 9.73 9.78 -31.27
N ALA A 64 9.33 11.05 -31.32
CA ALA A 64 8.60 11.72 -30.26
C ALA A 64 7.32 10.97 -29.85
N ASP A 65 6.58 10.42 -30.82
CA ASP A 65 5.32 9.70 -30.58
C ASP A 65 5.50 8.41 -29.74
N TRP A 66 6.73 7.90 -29.61
CA TRP A 66 6.99 6.71 -28.78
C TRP A 66 6.87 6.98 -27.28
N ILE A 67 6.89 8.24 -26.85
CA ILE A 67 6.67 8.56 -25.44
C ILE A 67 5.18 8.37 -25.06
N ASP A 68 4.27 8.62 -26.00
CA ASP A 68 2.83 8.44 -25.82
C ASP A 68 2.46 6.96 -25.67
N ASP A 69 3.18 6.07 -26.37
CA ASP A 69 3.03 4.62 -26.14
C ASP A 69 3.39 4.24 -24.70
N VAL A 70 4.48 4.79 -24.16
CA VAL A 70 4.89 4.52 -22.77
C VAL A 70 3.87 5.06 -21.78
N GLU A 71 3.37 6.28 -21.99
CA GLU A 71 2.26 6.86 -21.21
C GLU A 71 1.04 5.92 -21.22
N ALA A 72 0.60 5.50 -22.41
CA ALA A 72 -0.54 4.60 -22.58
C ALA A 72 -0.35 3.25 -21.88
N LYS A 73 0.87 2.70 -21.89
CA LYS A 73 1.18 1.43 -21.21
C LYS A 73 1.14 1.57 -19.70
N LEU A 74 1.70 2.65 -19.16
CA LEU A 74 1.68 2.94 -17.73
C LEU A 74 0.26 3.19 -17.24
N ASP A 75 -0.49 4.08 -17.88
CA ASP A 75 -1.90 4.34 -17.54
C ASP A 75 -2.77 3.09 -17.66
N GLY A 76 -2.51 2.28 -18.69
CA GLY A 76 -3.22 1.02 -18.94
C GLY A 76 -3.05 -0.02 -17.82
N THR A 77 -2.04 0.12 -16.96
CA THR A 77 -1.89 -0.74 -15.77
C THR A 77 -2.92 -0.42 -14.69
N GLY A 78 -3.40 0.83 -14.63
CA GLY A 78 -4.17 1.36 -13.50
C GLY A 78 -3.38 1.40 -12.19
N LEU A 79 -2.05 1.29 -12.23
CA LEU A 79 -1.17 1.26 -11.06
C LEU A 79 -0.39 2.56 -10.86
N VAL A 80 -0.33 3.43 -11.89
CA VAL A 80 0.26 4.77 -11.88
C VAL A 80 -0.56 5.68 -12.80
N ALA A 81 -0.42 7.00 -12.67
CA ALA A 81 -0.95 7.98 -13.62
C ALA A 81 0.22 8.76 -14.25
N ALA A 82 0.39 8.64 -15.56
CA ALA A 82 1.56 9.15 -16.26
C ALA A 82 1.27 10.44 -17.03
N ASP A 83 2.18 11.41 -16.87
CA ASP A 83 2.34 12.52 -17.80
C ASP A 83 3.67 12.36 -18.55
N THR A 84 3.85 13.08 -19.66
CA THR A 84 5.06 13.02 -20.49
C THR A 84 5.76 14.36 -20.61
N PHE A 85 7.09 14.32 -20.72
CA PHE A 85 7.91 15.46 -21.10
C PHE A 85 9.00 15.02 -22.08
N LEU A 86 8.99 15.58 -23.28
CA LEU A 86 10.02 15.33 -24.30
C LEU A 86 11.31 16.09 -23.97
N THR A 87 12.27 15.41 -23.35
CA THR A 87 13.55 16.01 -22.96
C THR A 87 14.46 16.31 -24.15
N GLY A 88 14.15 15.80 -25.35
CA GLY A 88 14.77 16.23 -26.61
C GLY A 88 14.34 17.62 -27.08
N ALA A 89 13.21 18.15 -26.56
CA ALA A 89 12.66 19.45 -26.93
C ALA A 89 12.87 20.54 -25.85
N GLY A 90 13.26 20.15 -24.63
CA GLY A 90 13.50 21.06 -23.51
C GLY A 90 13.99 20.32 -22.26
N THR A 91 14.00 21.00 -21.13
CA THR A 91 14.42 20.43 -19.83
C THR A 91 13.36 20.74 -18.78
N PRO A 92 12.81 19.73 -18.09
CA PRO A 92 11.92 19.96 -16.96
C PRO A 92 12.65 20.72 -15.86
N THR A 93 11.96 21.63 -15.19
CA THR A 93 12.45 22.32 -13.99
C THR A 93 12.38 21.40 -12.77
N LEU A 94 13.16 21.72 -11.73
CA LEU A 94 13.08 20.98 -10.45
C LEU A 94 11.66 21.02 -9.85
N ALA A 95 10.99 22.17 -9.94
CA ALA A 95 9.62 22.33 -9.42
C ALA A 95 8.60 21.47 -10.20
N GLU A 96 8.82 21.27 -11.49
CA GLU A 96 8.02 20.33 -12.29
C GLU A 96 8.31 18.88 -11.89
N LEU A 97 9.55 18.48 -11.62
CA LEU A 97 9.82 17.12 -11.12
C LEU A 97 9.20 16.90 -9.73
N GLN A 98 9.28 17.90 -8.85
CA GLN A 98 8.71 17.84 -7.49
C GLN A 98 7.18 17.81 -7.43
N SER A 99 6.48 17.99 -8.55
CA SER A 99 5.03 17.80 -8.58
C SER A 99 4.60 16.36 -8.84
N TYR A 100 5.55 15.45 -9.07
CA TYR A 100 5.33 14.02 -9.30
C TYR A 100 5.92 13.18 -8.17
N ASP A 101 5.34 12.01 -7.93
CA ASP A 101 5.84 11.04 -6.96
C ASP A 101 7.08 10.30 -7.50
N ALA A 102 7.15 10.08 -8.82
CA ALA A 102 8.31 9.47 -9.48
C ALA A 102 8.54 9.99 -10.91
N VAL A 103 9.76 9.81 -11.41
CA VAL A 103 10.14 10.16 -12.78
C VAL A 103 10.72 8.93 -13.49
N LEU A 104 10.17 8.57 -14.66
CA LEU A 104 10.74 7.58 -15.58
C LEU A 104 11.60 8.28 -16.63
N VAL A 105 12.85 7.83 -16.82
CA VAL A 105 13.82 8.46 -17.74
C VAL A 105 14.38 7.44 -18.73
N PHE A 106 14.34 7.76 -20.03
CA PHE A 106 15.02 6.98 -21.07
C PHE A 106 15.46 7.85 -22.27
N THR A 107 16.52 7.45 -22.97
CA THR A 107 17.21 8.32 -23.94
C THR A 107 17.72 7.57 -25.18
N ASP A 108 17.10 7.69 -26.34
CA ASP A 108 17.59 7.12 -27.61
C ASP A 108 18.24 8.20 -28.50
N ALA A 109 17.59 9.36 -28.64
CA ALA A 109 18.05 10.49 -29.46
C ALA A 109 18.96 11.49 -28.70
N GLY A 110 18.98 11.41 -27.37
CA GLY A 110 19.67 12.36 -26.49
C GLY A 110 18.81 13.55 -26.06
N VAL A 111 19.08 14.08 -24.87
CA VAL A 111 18.33 15.19 -24.28
C VAL A 111 18.89 16.55 -24.73
N ALA A 112 18.06 17.60 -24.70
CA ALA A 112 18.40 18.94 -25.20
C ALA A 112 19.53 19.61 -24.41
N ASP A 113 19.51 19.46 -23.08
CA ASP A 113 20.56 19.92 -22.17
C ASP A 113 20.97 18.78 -21.21
N PRO A 114 21.93 17.93 -21.61
CA PRO A 114 22.34 16.78 -20.81
C PRO A 114 22.93 17.14 -19.45
N MET A 115 23.58 18.31 -19.31
CA MET A 115 24.17 18.73 -18.04
C MET A 115 23.09 19.34 -17.15
N GLY A 116 22.30 20.27 -17.68
CA GLY A 116 21.21 20.91 -16.93
C GLY A 116 20.16 19.92 -16.46
N PHE A 117 19.77 18.95 -17.30
CA PHE A 117 18.81 17.93 -16.90
C PHE A 117 19.36 17.01 -15.80
N GLY A 118 20.62 16.57 -15.91
CA GLY A 118 21.19 15.72 -14.87
C GLY A 118 21.52 16.46 -13.57
N ASP A 119 21.81 17.76 -13.61
CA ASP A 119 21.90 18.59 -12.40
C ASP A 119 20.53 18.72 -11.71
N ILE A 120 19.44 18.76 -12.47
CA ILE A 120 18.07 18.79 -11.93
C ILE A 120 17.66 17.44 -11.34
N LEU A 121 17.96 16.32 -12.02
CA LEU A 121 17.71 14.99 -11.48
C LEU A 121 18.47 14.75 -10.18
N ALA A 122 19.74 15.18 -10.10
CA ALA A 122 20.52 15.11 -8.86
C ALA A 122 19.86 15.89 -7.71
N GLN A 123 19.44 17.13 -7.96
CA GLN A 123 18.72 17.93 -6.95
C GLN A 123 17.38 17.30 -6.54
N TYR A 124 16.68 16.67 -7.48
CA TYR A 124 15.45 15.97 -7.20
C TYR A 124 15.69 14.76 -6.28
N ILE A 125 16.69 13.93 -6.58
CA ILE A 125 17.10 12.78 -5.75
C ILE A 125 17.58 13.23 -4.36
N ASP A 126 18.38 14.30 -4.30
CA ASP A 126 18.83 14.87 -3.02
C ASP A 126 17.66 15.36 -2.15
N GLY A 127 16.54 15.73 -2.77
CA GLY A 127 15.29 16.09 -2.11
C GLY A 127 14.37 14.92 -1.77
N GLY A 128 14.79 13.67 -2.03
CA GLY A 128 13.99 12.46 -1.80
C GLY A 128 13.19 12.00 -3.03
N GLY A 129 13.38 12.63 -4.18
CA GLY A 129 12.67 12.33 -5.42
C GLY A 129 13.03 10.97 -6.01
N ALA A 130 12.02 10.21 -6.42
CA ALA A 130 12.17 8.88 -6.98
C ALA A 130 12.47 8.92 -8.48
N VAL A 131 13.56 8.28 -8.91
CA VAL A 131 13.95 8.20 -10.32
C VAL A 131 14.13 6.75 -10.74
N VAL A 132 13.36 6.35 -11.75
CA VAL A 132 13.53 5.12 -12.52
C VAL A 132 14.16 5.48 -13.86
N ASP A 133 15.39 5.04 -14.13
CA ASP A 133 16.01 5.18 -15.44
C ASP A 133 16.03 3.86 -16.20
N ALA A 134 16.08 3.91 -17.53
CA ALA A 134 15.99 2.72 -18.36
C ALA A 134 17.04 2.68 -19.48
N THR A 135 16.98 1.63 -20.31
CA THR A 135 17.95 1.39 -21.37
C THR A 135 18.32 2.64 -22.15
N PHE A 136 19.61 2.70 -22.48
CA PHE A 136 20.33 3.79 -23.13
C PHE A 136 20.74 4.96 -22.24
N THR A 137 20.14 5.22 -21.08
CA THR A 137 20.59 6.34 -20.21
C THR A 137 22.08 6.30 -19.86
N PRO A 138 22.75 5.15 -19.70
CA PRO A 138 24.20 5.11 -19.51
C PRO A 138 25.03 5.36 -20.79
N ASN A 139 24.43 5.22 -21.98
CA ASN A 139 25.10 5.24 -23.29
C ASN A 139 24.80 6.49 -24.12
N VAL A 140 23.64 7.08 -23.92
CA VAL A 140 23.15 8.32 -24.49
C VAL A 140 22.98 9.27 -23.31
N SER A 141 24.13 9.66 -22.75
CA SER A 141 24.20 10.07 -21.35
C SER A 141 23.47 11.35 -21.02
N ILE A 142 22.77 11.30 -19.90
CA ILE A 142 22.43 12.48 -19.09
C ILE A 142 23.64 12.72 -18.19
N THR A 143 24.27 13.89 -18.32
CA THR A 143 25.53 14.23 -17.65
C THR A 143 25.30 15.12 -16.43
N GLY A 144 26.33 15.75 -15.88
CA GLY A 144 26.17 16.62 -14.69
C GLY A 144 26.02 15.79 -13.41
N GLY A 145 25.28 16.34 -12.45
CA GLY A 145 25.13 15.76 -11.10
C GLY A 145 24.59 14.33 -11.10
N PHE A 146 23.71 13.97 -12.04
CA PHE A 146 23.09 12.65 -12.12
C PHE A 146 24.09 11.49 -12.22
N THR A 147 25.27 11.74 -12.79
CA THR A 147 26.34 10.71 -12.94
C THR A 147 26.80 10.11 -11.61
N ALA A 148 26.62 10.82 -10.49
CA ALA A 148 26.91 10.30 -9.15
C ALA A 148 25.87 9.27 -8.66
N TYR A 149 24.73 9.18 -9.33
CA TYR A 149 23.58 8.35 -8.94
C TYR A 149 23.23 7.29 -9.99
N GLU A 150 24.10 7.03 -10.97
CA GLU A 150 23.89 5.97 -11.96
C GLU A 150 24.02 4.59 -11.31
N LEU A 151 23.01 3.73 -11.48
CA LEU A 151 23.08 2.34 -11.00
C LEU A 151 23.86 1.44 -11.95
N TYR A 152 23.90 1.80 -13.24
CA TYR A 152 24.65 1.09 -14.26
C TYR A 152 25.40 2.08 -15.13
N SER A 153 26.73 2.12 -14.99
CA SER A 153 27.60 3.08 -15.68
C SER A 153 28.56 2.38 -16.64
N ASN A 154 29.21 3.12 -17.52
CA ASN A 154 30.26 2.60 -18.41
C ASN A 154 29.81 1.40 -19.27
N SER A 155 28.52 1.28 -19.59
CA SER A 155 28.00 0.17 -20.38
C SER A 155 28.14 0.39 -21.89
N GLY A 156 28.12 -0.69 -22.65
CA GLY A 156 27.76 -0.72 -24.07
C GLY A 156 26.27 -0.97 -24.29
N GLN A 157 25.86 -1.14 -25.54
CA GLN A 157 24.48 -1.43 -25.94
C GLN A 157 24.46 -2.60 -26.93
N SER A 158 23.41 -3.43 -26.86
CA SER A 158 23.18 -4.57 -27.75
C SER A 158 21.70 -4.67 -28.13
N ASN A 159 21.43 -5.37 -29.23
CA ASN A 159 20.10 -5.62 -29.78
C ASN A 159 20.13 -6.79 -30.80
N GLY A 160 18.96 -7.18 -31.30
CA GLY A 160 18.81 -8.13 -32.41
C GLY A 160 18.66 -9.59 -31.98
N ALA A 161 18.46 -9.84 -30.69
CA ALA A 161 18.13 -11.15 -30.14
C ALA A 161 17.08 -10.99 -29.05
N ASN A 162 15.99 -11.75 -29.13
CA ASN A 162 14.92 -11.71 -28.15
C ASN A 162 15.42 -12.09 -26.75
N LEU A 163 15.12 -11.24 -25.77
CA LEU A 163 15.44 -11.46 -24.37
C LEU A 163 14.17 -11.54 -23.54
N GLY A 164 14.18 -12.45 -22.56
CA GLY A 164 13.16 -12.56 -21.54
C GLY A 164 13.76 -12.77 -20.16
N ILE A 165 12.91 -12.84 -19.14
CA ILE A 165 13.34 -13.02 -17.75
C ILE A 165 14.08 -14.36 -17.58
N GLY A 166 15.27 -14.30 -16.99
CA GLY A 166 16.08 -15.44 -16.59
C GLY A 166 16.03 -15.66 -15.08
N THR A 167 17.17 -15.53 -14.41
CA THR A 167 17.27 -15.69 -12.95
C THR A 167 16.53 -14.56 -12.24
N ILE A 168 15.71 -14.91 -11.25
CA ILE A 168 15.14 -13.96 -10.29
C ILE A 168 15.90 -14.12 -8.98
N ASN A 169 16.68 -13.10 -8.61
CA ASN A 169 17.54 -13.13 -7.42
C ASN A 169 16.74 -12.79 -6.16
N GLU A 170 15.71 -11.94 -6.28
CA GLU A 170 14.82 -11.54 -5.18
C GLU A 170 13.35 -11.74 -5.56
N PRO A 171 12.81 -12.97 -5.45
CA PRO A 171 11.47 -13.31 -5.97
C PRO A 171 10.30 -12.63 -5.27
N ASN A 172 10.52 -12.06 -4.08
CA ASN A 172 9.51 -11.32 -3.33
C ASN A 172 9.68 -9.80 -3.47
N HIS A 173 10.61 -9.33 -4.32
CA HIS A 173 10.81 -7.89 -4.49
C HIS A 173 9.57 -7.24 -5.11
N PRO A 174 9.04 -6.12 -4.59
CA PRO A 174 7.77 -5.53 -5.06
C PRO A 174 7.72 -5.21 -6.56
N ILE A 175 8.86 -4.91 -7.18
CA ILE A 175 8.96 -4.71 -8.64
C ILE A 175 8.47 -5.93 -9.44
N LEU A 176 8.64 -7.13 -8.90
CA LEU A 176 8.28 -8.40 -9.54
C LEU A 176 6.88 -8.90 -9.14
N ASP A 177 6.10 -8.14 -8.37
CA ASP A 177 4.76 -8.56 -7.98
C ASP A 177 3.84 -8.68 -9.21
N GLY A 178 3.17 -9.82 -9.33
CA GLY A 178 2.36 -10.17 -10.49
C GLY A 178 3.12 -10.40 -11.81
N VAL A 179 4.44 -10.21 -11.85
CA VAL A 179 5.26 -10.38 -13.06
C VAL A 179 5.50 -11.86 -13.33
N SER A 180 5.05 -12.32 -14.49
CA SER A 180 5.13 -13.71 -14.92
C SER A 180 6.06 -13.92 -16.12
N SER A 181 6.20 -12.91 -16.99
CA SER A 181 6.97 -12.99 -18.22
C SER A 181 7.40 -11.62 -18.73
N PHE A 182 8.49 -11.59 -19.50
CA PHE A 182 8.89 -10.45 -20.30
C PHE A 182 9.37 -10.98 -21.65
N ASP A 183 8.86 -10.41 -22.74
CA ASP A 183 9.32 -10.66 -24.10
C ASP A 183 9.80 -9.34 -24.68
N GLY A 184 11.12 -9.16 -24.79
CA GLY A 184 11.75 -7.92 -25.27
C GLY A 184 11.62 -7.66 -26.77
N GLY A 185 10.89 -8.50 -27.52
CA GLY A 185 10.78 -8.41 -28.97
C GLY A 185 12.06 -8.78 -29.70
N THR A 186 12.06 -8.68 -31.03
CA THR A 186 13.25 -9.08 -31.84
C THR A 186 14.39 -8.07 -31.76
N ALA A 187 14.11 -6.82 -31.39
CA ALA A 187 15.13 -5.81 -31.13
C ALA A 187 15.76 -5.99 -29.74
N SER A 188 14.95 -6.10 -28.67
CA SER A 188 15.41 -6.24 -27.28
C SER A 188 16.61 -5.34 -26.95
N PHE A 189 16.45 -4.02 -27.13
CA PHE A 189 17.51 -3.07 -26.78
C PHE A 189 17.81 -3.12 -25.28
N HIS A 190 19.08 -3.29 -24.94
CA HIS A 190 19.56 -3.34 -23.56
C HIS A 190 21.03 -2.90 -23.47
N ASN A 191 21.42 -2.45 -22.27
CA ASN A 191 22.79 -2.15 -21.92
C ASN A 191 23.58 -3.42 -21.58
N THR A 192 24.88 -3.43 -21.88
CA THR A 192 25.75 -4.60 -21.68
C THR A 192 27.12 -4.18 -21.14
N GLY A 193 27.78 -5.06 -20.36
CA GLY A 193 29.19 -4.88 -19.98
C GLY A 193 29.51 -3.65 -19.11
N GLY A 194 28.50 -3.00 -18.52
CA GLY A 194 28.67 -1.87 -17.61
C GLY A 194 29.11 -2.27 -16.20
N THR A 195 29.31 -1.25 -15.36
CA THR A 195 29.65 -1.33 -13.94
C THR A 195 28.41 -1.01 -13.12
N ILE A 196 28.03 -1.93 -12.24
CA ILE A 196 26.94 -1.73 -11.28
C ILE A 196 27.48 -0.92 -10.10
N ALA A 197 26.69 0.03 -9.59
CA ALA A 197 27.06 0.79 -8.40
C ALA A 197 27.31 -0.13 -7.20
N GLY A 198 28.26 0.22 -6.32
CA GLY A 198 28.77 -0.68 -5.28
C GLY A 198 27.71 -1.20 -4.30
N ASP A 199 26.70 -0.38 -4.01
CA ASP A 199 25.61 -0.69 -3.08
C ASP A 199 24.29 -1.04 -3.82
N ALA A 200 24.33 -1.20 -5.14
CA ALA A 200 23.16 -1.58 -5.94
C ALA A 200 23.05 -3.10 -6.09
N THR A 201 21.81 -3.58 -6.17
CA THR A 201 21.46 -5.00 -6.24
C THR A 201 20.80 -5.32 -7.57
N VAL A 202 21.19 -6.44 -8.19
CA VAL A 202 20.51 -7.00 -9.37
C VAL A 202 19.42 -7.96 -8.89
N ILE A 203 18.15 -7.54 -8.96
CA ILE A 203 17.03 -8.37 -8.46
C ILE A 203 16.51 -9.36 -9.50
N ALA A 204 16.76 -9.09 -10.79
CA ALA A 204 16.42 -9.98 -11.89
C ALA A 204 17.45 -9.87 -13.02
N GLU A 205 17.64 -10.98 -13.74
CA GLU A 205 18.54 -11.13 -14.88
C GLU A 205 17.76 -11.56 -16.12
N TYR A 206 18.34 -11.31 -17.29
CA TYR A 206 17.89 -11.93 -18.54
C TYR A 206 18.25 -13.41 -18.60
N THR A 207 17.66 -14.15 -19.54
CA THR A 207 18.05 -15.54 -19.87
C THR A 207 19.53 -15.71 -20.24
N THR A 208 20.21 -14.61 -20.56
CA THR A 208 21.66 -14.54 -20.85
C THR A 208 22.52 -14.27 -19.61
N ALA A 209 21.92 -14.17 -18.42
CA ALA A 209 22.53 -13.73 -17.16
C ALA A 209 23.02 -12.27 -17.15
N ALA A 210 22.65 -11.47 -18.16
CA ALA A 210 22.85 -10.03 -18.11
C ALA A 210 21.87 -9.39 -17.10
N PRO A 211 22.24 -8.30 -16.40
CA PRO A 211 21.32 -7.61 -15.49
C PRO A 211 20.04 -7.17 -16.22
N PHE A 212 18.89 -7.41 -15.62
CA PHE A 212 17.60 -6.99 -16.17
C PHE A 212 16.99 -5.86 -15.33
N ILE A 213 16.99 -6.00 -14.00
CA ILE A 213 16.51 -4.96 -13.07
C ILE A 213 17.57 -4.75 -11.99
N ILE A 214 17.97 -3.50 -11.80
CA ILE A 214 18.94 -3.08 -10.79
C ILE A 214 18.27 -2.07 -9.87
N VAL A 215 18.42 -2.24 -8.57
CA VAL A 215 17.85 -1.34 -7.56
C VAL A 215 18.91 -0.86 -6.59
N GLN A 216 18.68 0.28 -5.97
CA GLN A 216 19.49 0.75 -4.84
C GLN A 216 18.62 1.54 -3.88
N GLU A 217 18.78 1.28 -2.59
CA GLU A 217 18.15 2.03 -1.51
C GLU A 217 19.17 3.00 -0.87
N ASN A 218 18.68 3.92 -0.02
CA ASN A 218 19.53 4.87 0.72
C ASN A 218 20.44 5.73 -0.18
N VAL A 219 19.90 6.15 -1.33
CA VAL A 219 20.61 6.97 -2.31
C VAL A 219 20.49 8.46 -1.96
N GLY A 220 21.63 9.12 -1.83
CA GLY A 220 21.68 10.55 -1.53
C GLY A 220 21.32 10.91 -0.09
N PRO A 221 21.31 12.22 0.26
CA PRO A 221 21.11 12.70 1.62
C PRO A 221 19.69 12.48 2.18
N ALA A 222 18.69 12.25 1.32
CA ALA A 222 17.31 11.99 1.71
C ALA A 222 16.96 10.49 1.70
N SER A 223 17.95 9.61 1.55
CA SER A 223 17.77 8.15 1.50
C SER A 223 16.75 7.69 0.45
N ALA A 224 16.78 8.29 -0.73
CA ALA A 224 15.88 7.93 -1.83
C ALA A 224 16.13 6.49 -2.33
N ARG A 225 15.15 5.93 -3.03
CA ARG A 225 15.32 4.72 -3.84
C ARG A 225 15.63 5.07 -5.29
N ARG A 226 16.35 4.18 -5.96
CA ARG A 226 16.62 4.23 -7.41
C ARG A 226 16.37 2.87 -8.03
N THR A 227 15.89 2.89 -9.27
CA THR A 227 15.76 1.68 -10.11
C THR A 227 16.30 1.95 -11.49
N PHE A 228 17.02 0.97 -12.05
CA PHE A 228 17.40 0.91 -13.45
C PHE A 228 16.75 -0.30 -14.13
N LEU A 229 15.97 -0.04 -15.19
CA LEU A 229 15.32 -1.06 -16.01
C LEU A 229 16.11 -1.28 -17.30
N ASN A 230 16.73 -2.44 -17.46
CA ASN A 230 17.63 -2.70 -18.60
C ASN A 230 16.90 -3.12 -19.89
N PHE A 231 15.70 -2.59 -20.16
CA PHE A 231 15.01 -2.71 -21.46
C PHE A 231 14.52 -1.34 -21.96
N TYR A 232 14.32 -1.23 -23.27
CA TYR A 232 13.83 0.02 -23.87
C TYR A 232 12.30 0.16 -23.72
N PRO A 233 11.80 1.24 -23.07
CA PRO A 233 10.38 1.35 -22.66
C PRO A 233 9.30 1.32 -23.75
N PRO A 234 9.50 1.88 -24.97
CA PRO A 234 8.49 1.78 -26.03
C PRO A 234 8.21 0.32 -26.42
N SER A 235 6.94 0.00 -26.63
CA SER A 235 6.40 -1.34 -26.85
C SER A 235 6.21 -1.68 -28.33
N ILE A 236 5.77 -2.90 -28.61
CA ILE A 236 5.45 -3.37 -29.97
C ILE A 236 4.41 -2.50 -30.70
N ASP A 237 3.56 -1.77 -29.97
CA ASP A 237 2.57 -0.85 -30.55
C ASP A 237 3.22 0.43 -31.10
N ALA A 238 4.39 0.82 -30.57
CA ALA A 238 5.22 1.90 -31.09
C ALA A 238 6.12 1.47 -32.27
N ARG A 239 6.66 0.24 -32.20
CA ARG A 239 7.46 -0.38 -33.27
C ARG A 239 7.44 -1.90 -33.16
N ASP A 240 7.20 -2.58 -34.28
CA ASP A 240 6.88 -4.02 -34.36
C ASP A 240 7.96 -5.00 -33.85
N ASP A 241 9.17 -4.53 -33.54
CA ASP A 241 10.28 -5.31 -33.02
C ASP A 241 10.60 -5.03 -31.54
N PHE A 242 9.89 -4.13 -30.88
CA PHE A 242 9.99 -3.85 -29.44
C PHE A 242 9.23 -4.88 -28.58
N TRP A 243 9.24 -4.69 -27.26
CA TRP A 243 8.72 -5.66 -26.30
C TRP A 243 7.21 -5.92 -26.48
N ASP A 244 6.80 -7.17 -26.27
CA ASP A 244 5.44 -7.63 -26.54
C ASP A 244 4.49 -7.24 -25.39
N THR A 245 3.44 -6.51 -25.73
CA THR A 245 2.36 -6.10 -24.80
C THR A 245 1.56 -7.27 -24.21
N ALA A 246 1.69 -8.48 -24.75
CA ALA A 246 1.18 -9.70 -24.13
C ALA A 246 2.05 -10.20 -22.95
N SER A 247 3.21 -9.59 -22.73
CA SER A 247 4.10 -9.81 -21.59
C SER A 247 4.04 -8.65 -20.59
N ASP A 248 4.71 -8.77 -19.45
CA ASP A 248 4.50 -7.91 -18.29
C ASP A 248 5.38 -6.63 -18.29
N GLY A 249 5.83 -6.16 -19.46
CA GLY A 249 6.69 -4.97 -19.57
C GLY A 249 6.08 -3.71 -18.93
N ALA A 250 4.79 -3.46 -19.15
CA ALA A 250 4.07 -2.35 -18.51
C ALA A 250 4.00 -2.48 -16.98
N LEU A 251 3.73 -3.69 -16.49
CA LEU A 251 3.64 -3.99 -15.06
C LEU A 251 5.00 -3.80 -14.38
N ILE A 252 6.09 -4.25 -15.01
CA ILE A 252 7.46 -4.04 -14.52
C ILE A 252 7.77 -2.55 -14.36
N MET A 253 7.42 -1.72 -15.36
CA MET A 253 7.64 -0.26 -15.26
C MET A 253 6.80 0.37 -14.16
N ALA A 254 5.51 0.01 -14.06
CA ALA A 254 4.61 0.54 -13.03
C ALA A 254 5.05 0.15 -11.61
N ASN A 255 5.39 -1.12 -11.38
CA ASN A 255 5.88 -1.58 -10.09
C ASN A 255 7.22 -0.94 -9.72
N ALA A 256 8.12 -0.73 -10.69
CA ALA A 256 9.37 0.00 -10.48
C ALA A 256 9.12 1.43 -10.00
N LEU A 257 8.21 2.16 -10.66
CA LEU A 257 7.85 3.53 -10.28
C LEU A 257 7.24 3.59 -8.88
N ARG A 258 6.35 2.65 -8.54
CA ARG A 258 5.72 2.55 -7.21
C ARG A 258 6.73 2.23 -6.11
N TRP A 259 7.55 1.20 -6.30
CA TRP A 259 8.55 0.81 -5.31
C TRP A 259 9.58 1.93 -5.06
N THR A 260 10.01 2.60 -6.13
CA THR A 260 11.02 3.66 -6.08
C THR A 260 10.50 4.92 -5.38
N SER A 261 9.20 5.21 -5.48
CA SER A 261 8.53 6.32 -4.77
C SER A 261 8.11 6.01 -3.35
N PHE A 262 8.43 4.83 -2.82
CA PHE A 262 7.85 4.32 -1.57
C PHE A 262 6.31 4.32 -1.60
N PHE A 263 5.71 4.23 -2.78
CA PHE A 263 4.26 4.22 -2.91
C PHE A 263 3.70 2.91 -2.35
N SER A 264 2.79 3.03 -1.38
CA SER A 264 2.01 1.91 -0.87
C SER A 264 0.53 2.17 -1.10
N ASP A 265 -0.24 1.18 -1.58
CA ASP A 265 -1.71 1.18 -1.49
C ASP A 265 -2.21 1.03 -0.03
N GLY A 266 -1.26 0.93 0.89
CA GLY A 266 -1.49 0.70 2.30
C GLY A 266 -1.84 1.97 3.06
N PRO A 267 -2.31 1.82 4.31
CA PRO A 267 -2.65 2.95 5.16
C PRO A 267 -1.46 3.89 5.39
N SER A 268 -1.78 5.16 5.60
CA SER A 268 -0.82 6.19 5.99
C SER A 268 -0.68 6.26 7.52
N VAL A 269 0.55 6.32 8.03
CA VAL A 269 0.82 6.36 9.46
C VAL A 269 1.70 7.57 9.80
N LEU A 270 1.36 8.30 10.85
CA LEU A 270 2.28 9.28 11.42
C LEU A 270 2.97 8.70 12.65
N ILE A 271 4.29 8.54 12.57
CA ILE A 271 5.13 8.20 13.72
C ILE A 271 5.36 9.48 14.52
N VAL A 272 4.71 9.59 15.68
CA VAL A 272 4.88 10.69 16.61
C VAL A 272 5.82 10.22 17.72
N ALA A 273 7.04 10.73 17.76
CA ALA A 273 8.01 10.24 18.74
C ALA A 273 8.94 11.30 19.31
N SER A 274 9.48 11.01 20.50
CA SER A 274 10.56 11.78 21.12
C SER A 274 11.63 10.83 21.67
N PRO A 275 12.43 10.23 20.77
CA PRO A 275 13.57 9.42 21.15
C PRO A 275 14.74 10.29 21.66
N GLY A 276 15.59 9.73 22.53
CA GLY A 276 16.77 10.40 23.08
C GLY A 276 17.82 10.73 22.02
N ASN A 277 17.79 10.02 20.89
CA ASN A 277 18.41 10.42 19.65
C ASN A 277 17.32 10.63 18.58
N PRO A 278 17.14 11.85 18.03
CA PRO A 278 16.09 12.14 17.06
C PRO A 278 16.16 11.24 15.81
N ASP A 279 17.35 10.78 15.41
CA ASP A 279 17.52 9.97 14.20
C ASP A 279 16.89 8.57 14.33
N TRP A 280 16.66 8.08 15.56
CA TRP A 280 16.02 6.78 15.79
C TRP A 280 14.58 6.71 15.29
N ILE A 281 13.91 7.84 15.07
CA ILE A 281 12.57 7.83 14.44
C ILE A 281 12.63 7.32 13.00
N PHE A 282 13.73 7.59 12.28
CA PHE A 282 13.88 7.22 10.88
C PHE A 282 14.16 5.74 10.70
N ASP A 283 14.82 5.11 11.69
CA ASP A 283 14.94 3.65 11.74
C ASP A 283 13.56 2.99 11.84
N VAL A 284 12.71 3.44 12.78
CA VAL A 284 11.34 2.90 12.93
C VAL A 284 10.50 3.11 11.66
N ARG A 285 10.62 4.29 11.03
CA ARG A 285 10.01 4.58 9.72
C ARG A 285 10.44 3.56 8.67
N SER A 286 11.76 3.37 8.51
CA SER A 286 12.32 2.42 7.55
C SER A 286 11.79 1.00 7.78
N LYS A 287 11.78 0.52 9.03
CA LYS A 287 11.28 -0.83 9.36
C LYS A 287 9.80 -1.03 9.05
N LEU A 288 8.99 0.00 9.22
CA LEU A 288 7.57 -0.06 8.85
C LEU A 288 7.37 -0.04 7.33
N GLU A 289 8.05 0.84 6.60
CA GLU A 289 7.96 0.95 5.14
C GLU A 289 8.58 -0.26 4.41
N GLU A 290 9.66 -0.85 4.94
CA GLU A 290 10.28 -2.10 4.47
C GLU A 290 9.30 -3.28 4.46
N THR A 291 8.21 -3.21 5.24
CA THR A 291 7.18 -4.24 5.20
C THR A 291 6.30 -4.20 3.95
N GLY A 292 6.35 -3.10 3.18
CA GLY A 292 5.67 -2.95 1.89
C GLY A 292 4.14 -2.80 1.93
N THR A 293 3.55 -2.55 3.10
CA THR A 293 2.07 -2.59 3.28
C THR A 293 1.47 -1.31 3.88
N LEU A 294 2.28 -0.31 4.18
CA LEU A 294 1.87 0.99 4.70
C LEU A 294 2.97 2.02 4.42
N ASN A 295 2.61 3.30 4.48
CA ASN A 295 3.55 4.42 4.38
C ASN A 295 3.63 5.14 5.74
N ALA A 296 4.82 5.64 6.09
CA ALA A 296 5.04 6.30 7.38
C ALA A 296 5.70 7.67 7.23
N ASP A 297 5.05 8.70 7.76
CA ASP A 297 5.70 9.99 8.01
C ASP A 297 6.15 10.10 9.46
N THR A 298 6.97 11.11 9.77
CA THR A 298 7.54 11.30 11.10
C THR A 298 7.24 12.68 11.66
N PHE A 299 6.97 12.76 12.96
CA PHE A 299 6.85 13.99 13.72
C PHE A 299 7.61 13.90 15.05
N GLN A 300 8.59 14.78 15.23
CA GLN A 300 9.40 14.86 16.44
C GLN A 300 8.66 15.60 17.56
N SER A 301 7.96 14.87 18.42
CA SER A 301 7.18 15.44 19.52
C SER A 301 8.04 16.12 20.59
N GLY A 302 9.36 15.83 20.63
CA GLY A 302 10.32 16.57 21.46
C GLY A 302 10.56 18.01 21.00
N SER A 303 10.12 18.38 19.78
CA SER A 303 10.32 19.71 19.19
C SER A 303 9.03 20.53 19.01
N GLY A 304 7.87 19.92 19.26
CA GLY A 304 6.57 20.56 19.13
C GLY A 304 5.42 19.57 19.33
N THR A 305 4.20 20.03 19.05
CA THR A 305 2.98 19.20 19.15
C THR A 305 2.29 19.20 17.79
N PRO A 306 1.98 18.04 17.19
CA PRO A 306 1.20 17.99 15.96
C PRO A 306 -0.22 18.49 16.24
N THR A 307 -0.82 19.18 15.29
CA THR A 307 -2.23 19.59 15.38
C THR A 307 -3.15 18.42 15.05
N LEU A 308 -4.38 18.43 15.56
CA LEU A 308 -5.40 17.44 15.19
C LEU A 308 -5.60 17.37 13.67
N ALA A 309 -5.60 18.52 12.97
CA ALA A 309 -5.73 18.57 11.51
C ALA A 309 -4.56 17.89 10.79
N GLN A 310 -3.34 17.92 11.35
CA GLN A 310 -2.23 17.14 10.81
C GLN A 310 -2.43 15.65 11.06
N LEU A 311 -2.87 15.24 12.25
CA LEU A 311 -3.14 13.83 12.54
C LEU A 311 -4.25 13.26 11.66
N GLN A 312 -5.30 14.05 11.38
CA GLN A 312 -6.45 13.63 10.55
C GLN A 312 -6.10 13.27 9.11
N ASN A 313 -4.92 13.67 8.62
CA ASN A 313 -4.43 13.25 7.30
C ASN A 313 -3.89 11.82 7.27
N TYR A 314 -3.77 11.16 8.43
CA TYR A 314 -3.23 9.81 8.56
C TYR A 314 -4.34 8.82 8.95
N ASP A 315 -4.10 7.55 8.69
CA ASP A 315 -4.97 6.44 9.08
C ASP A 315 -4.70 5.94 10.49
N ALA A 316 -3.45 6.09 10.97
CA ALA A 316 -3.08 5.82 12.35
C ALA A 316 -1.96 6.74 12.83
N VAL A 317 -1.83 6.82 14.15
CA VAL A 317 -0.62 7.33 14.80
C VAL A 317 0.13 6.18 15.45
N PHE A 318 1.44 6.12 15.24
CA PHE A 318 2.35 5.26 15.99
C PHE A 318 3.17 6.09 16.98
N LEU A 319 3.02 5.84 18.28
CA LEU A 319 3.55 6.68 19.35
C LEU A 319 4.62 5.96 20.19
N PHE A 320 5.80 6.57 20.36
CA PHE A 320 6.79 6.12 21.34
C PHE A 320 7.68 7.26 21.86
N THR A 321 8.15 7.18 23.10
CA THR A 321 8.92 8.28 23.73
C THR A 321 9.87 7.77 24.81
N ASP A 322 11.17 8.07 24.79
CA ASP A 322 12.06 7.85 25.96
C ASP A 322 12.60 9.18 26.53
N ALA A 323 12.57 10.27 25.76
CA ALA A 323 12.96 11.62 26.19
C ALA A 323 11.77 12.51 26.58
N GLY A 324 10.56 12.15 26.15
CA GLY A 324 9.30 12.85 26.43
C GLY A 324 8.97 13.96 25.44
N ALA A 325 7.67 14.24 25.26
CA ALA A 325 7.21 15.29 24.35
C ALA A 325 7.49 16.71 24.89
N ALA A 326 7.56 17.70 23.99
CA ALA A 326 7.77 19.11 24.33
C ALA A 326 6.63 19.67 25.19
N ASP A 327 5.39 19.27 24.89
CA ASP A 327 4.20 19.52 25.71
C ASP A 327 3.40 18.21 25.80
N PRO A 328 3.67 17.37 26.82
CA PRO A 328 3.02 16.07 26.97
C PRO A 328 1.51 16.17 27.19
N ALA A 329 1.01 17.26 27.78
CA ALA A 329 -0.42 17.45 28.01
C ALA A 329 -1.12 17.84 26.71
N ALA A 330 -0.57 18.83 25.99
CA ALA A 330 -1.14 19.23 24.70
C ALA A 330 -1.11 18.08 23.67
N LEU A 331 -0.04 17.27 23.65
CA LEU A 331 0.00 16.10 22.77
C LEU A 331 -1.08 15.08 23.15
N GLY A 332 -1.27 14.78 24.43
CA GLY A 332 -2.30 13.82 24.83
C GLY A 332 -3.72 14.32 24.67
N ASP A 333 -3.97 15.63 24.77
CA ASP A 333 -5.28 16.22 24.43
C ASP A 333 -5.56 16.08 22.92
N VAL A 334 -4.55 16.28 22.06
CA VAL A 334 -4.70 16.08 20.61
C VAL A 334 -4.92 14.59 20.25
N LEU A 335 -4.25 13.67 20.94
CA LEU A 335 -4.44 12.23 20.73
C LEU A 335 -5.81 11.74 21.24
N GLU A 336 -6.34 12.32 22.33
CA GLU A 336 -7.72 12.09 22.78
C GLU A 336 -8.70 12.45 21.65
N ASP A 337 -8.64 13.69 21.14
CA ASP A 337 -9.50 14.15 20.05
C ASP A 337 -9.40 13.25 18.80
N TYR A 338 -8.19 12.75 18.50
CA TYR A 338 -7.96 11.86 17.38
C TYR A 338 -8.62 10.48 17.58
N ILE A 339 -8.47 9.88 18.77
CA ILE A 339 -9.13 8.62 19.14
C ILE A 339 -10.65 8.78 19.15
N ASP A 340 -11.16 9.88 19.70
CA ASP A 340 -12.58 10.20 19.78
C ASP A 340 -13.21 10.39 18.40
N SER A 341 -12.41 10.79 17.41
CA SER A 341 -12.83 10.89 16.01
C SER A 341 -12.89 9.54 15.26
N GLY A 342 -12.56 8.42 15.93
CA GLY A 342 -12.58 7.09 15.33
C GLY A 342 -11.24 6.63 14.76
N LYS A 343 -10.17 7.39 14.95
CA LYS A 343 -8.86 7.08 14.36
C LYS A 343 -7.92 6.41 15.38
N PRO A 344 -7.27 5.29 15.02
CA PRO A 344 -6.48 4.50 15.96
C PRO A 344 -5.14 5.14 16.33
N VAL A 345 -4.73 4.90 17.58
CA VAL A 345 -3.38 5.16 18.08
C VAL A 345 -2.79 3.84 18.56
N VAL A 346 -1.69 3.42 17.93
CA VAL A 346 -0.82 2.35 18.42
C VAL A 346 0.32 3.00 19.18
N ASP A 347 0.56 2.59 20.42
CA ASP A 347 1.67 3.12 21.21
C ASP A 347 2.60 2.02 21.71
N ALA A 348 3.81 2.37 22.13
CA ALA A 348 4.84 1.41 22.46
C ALA A 348 5.56 1.71 23.80
N THR A 349 6.51 0.86 24.18
CA THR A 349 7.26 0.99 25.45
C THR A 349 7.73 2.41 25.71
N PHE A 350 7.76 2.73 27.00
CA PHE A 350 8.00 4.03 27.63
C PHE A 350 6.83 4.99 27.59
N THR A 351 5.84 4.90 26.70
CA THR A 351 4.67 5.81 26.78
C THR A 351 3.94 5.79 28.12
N PRO A 352 3.88 4.67 28.89
CA PRO A 352 3.29 4.71 30.23
C PRO A 352 4.21 5.26 31.33
N ASN A 353 5.54 5.34 31.09
CA ASN A 353 6.53 5.77 32.10
C ASN A 353 7.09 7.16 31.84
N VAL A 354 7.16 7.55 30.58
CA VAL A 354 7.53 8.87 30.07
C VAL A 354 6.24 9.45 29.51
N ALA A 355 5.29 9.66 30.42
CA ALA A 355 3.88 9.77 30.08
C ALA A 355 3.59 10.91 29.09
N ILE A 356 2.82 10.56 28.06
CA ILE A 356 1.94 11.52 27.40
C ILE A 356 0.77 11.74 28.36
N THR A 357 0.61 12.97 28.83
CA THR A 357 -0.40 13.32 29.85
C THR A 357 -1.61 13.97 29.19
N GLY A 358 -2.55 14.54 29.95
CA GLY A 358 -3.77 15.11 29.36
C GLY A 358 -4.79 14.03 29.03
N GLY A 359 -5.61 14.29 28.01
CA GLY A 359 -6.73 13.45 27.59
C GLY A 359 -6.38 11.98 27.35
N PHE A 360 -5.27 11.72 26.66
CA PHE A 360 -4.81 10.38 26.30
C PHE A 360 -4.67 9.40 27.47
N THR A 361 -4.43 9.90 28.69
CA THR A 361 -4.24 9.05 29.89
C THR A 361 -5.44 8.14 30.20
N GLN A 362 -6.65 8.55 29.82
CA GLN A 362 -7.85 7.73 30.01
C GLN A 362 -7.92 6.52 29.05
N TYR A 363 -7.09 6.52 28.01
CA TYR A 363 -7.03 5.48 26.97
C TYR A 363 -5.79 4.60 27.07
N GLU A 364 -4.96 4.73 28.11
CA GLU A 364 -3.82 3.85 28.34
C GLU A 364 -4.27 2.39 28.49
N LEU A 365 -3.68 1.48 27.69
CA LEU A 365 -3.94 0.04 27.81
C LEU A 365 -3.10 -0.62 28.91
N TYR A 366 -1.97 0.00 29.29
CA TYR A 366 -1.09 -0.52 30.33
C TYR A 366 -0.57 0.59 31.24
N SER A 367 -1.23 0.78 32.37
CA SER A 367 -0.96 1.88 33.30
C SER A 367 -0.27 1.41 34.58
N ASN A 368 0.24 2.35 35.40
CA ASN A 368 0.89 2.05 36.68
C ASN A 368 2.03 1.02 36.60
N SER A 369 2.68 0.91 35.44
CA SER A 369 3.77 -0.02 35.19
C SER A 369 5.12 0.57 35.61
N GLY A 370 6.08 -0.30 35.93
CA GLY A 370 7.49 0.06 35.98
C GLY A 370 8.18 -0.25 34.64
N GLN A 371 9.47 0.05 34.57
CA GLN A 371 10.32 -0.24 33.41
C GLN A 371 11.36 -1.31 33.77
N SER A 372 11.61 -2.22 32.84
CA SER A 372 12.64 -3.26 32.92
C SER A 372 13.55 -3.21 31.68
N THR A 373 14.81 -3.64 31.85
CA THR A 373 15.85 -3.63 30.82
C THR A 373 17.04 -4.52 31.24
N GLY A 374 17.91 -4.87 30.29
CA GLY A 374 19.22 -5.49 30.55
C GLY A 374 19.21 -7.01 30.55
N THR A 375 18.15 -7.63 30.03
CA THR A 375 18.05 -9.08 29.78
C THR A 375 17.41 -9.26 28.41
N ASN A 376 18.05 -10.02 27.51
CA ASN A 376 17.43 -10.36 26.24
C ASN A 376 16.18 -11.22 26.49
N LEU A 377 15.03 -10.71 26.06
CA LEU A 377 13.76 -11.40 26.09
C LEU A 377 13.17 -11.48 24.68
N GLY A 378 12.62 -12.65 24.38
CA GLY A 378 11.74 -12.89 23.24
C GLY A 378 10.39 -13.40 23.69
N PHE A 379 9.63 -14.00 22.77
CA PHE A 379 8.34 -14.61 23.07
C PHE A 379 8.43 -15.63 24.22
N GLY A 380 7.50 -15.50 25.17
CA GLY A 380 7.15 -16.51 26.15
C GLY A 380 5.85 -17.20 25.76
N THR A 381 4.78 -16.96 26.51
CA THR A 381 3.46 -17.53 26.22
C THR A 381 2.74 -16.72 25.13
N ILE A 382 2.25 -17.40 24.09
CA ILE A 382 1.28 -16.83 23.16
C ILE A 382 -0.12 -17.16 23.68
N LEU A 383 -0.87 -16.14 24.07
CA LEU A 383 -2.20 -16.28 24.67
C LEU A 383 -3.31 -16.36 23.62
N GLU A 384 -3.17 -15.60 22.52
CA GLU A 384 -4.13 -15.53 21.43
C GLU A 384 -3.44 -15.87 20.08
N PRO A 385 -3.11 -17.15 19.80
CA PRO A 385 -2.30 -17.55 18.64
C PRO A 385 -3.00 -17.34 17.28
N GLY A 386 -4.32 -17.11 17.26
CA GLY A 386 -5.08 -16.78 16.05
C GLY A 386 -5.27 -15.28 15.83
N ASP A 387 -4.65 -14.44 16.67
CA ASP A 387 -4.80 -13.00 16.58
C ASP A 387 -4.12 -12.45 15.31
N PRO A 388 -4.77 -11.55 14.54
CA PRO A 388 -4.16 -11.00 13.33
C PRO A 388 -2.83 -10.28 13.58
N ILE A 389 -2.57 -9.76 14.80
CA ILE A 389 -1.30 -9.13 15.15
C ILE A 389 -0.13 -10.13 15.03
N LEU A 390 -0.38 -11.43 15.21
CA LEU A 390 0.61 -12.49 15.12
C LEU A 390 0.69 -13.17 13.75
N THR A 391 0.01 -12.64 12.73
CA THR A 391 0.07 -13.20 11.36
C THR A 391 1.50 -13.15 10.83
N ASP A 392 2.03 -14.31 10.46
CA ASP A 392 3.40 -14.52 9.98
C ASP A 392 4.52 -14.12 10.95
N VAL A 393 4.19 -13.86 12.22
CA VAL A 393 5.15 -13.58 13.29
C VAL A 393 5.59 -14.90 13.93
N ASN A 394 6.86 -15.27 13.77
CA ASN A 394 7.41 -16.54 14.24
C ASN A 394 8.39 -16.35 15.41
N THR A 395 9.14 -15.25 15.42
CA THR A 395 10.21 -14.96 16.37
C THR A 395 10.24 -13.50 16.77
N PHE A 396 10.68 -13.23 17.99
CA PHE A 396 10.96 -11.88 18.45
C PHE A 396 12.18 -11.96 19.37
N ASP A 397 13.20 -11.15 19.08
CA ASP A 397 14.38 -10.97 19.93
C ASP A 397 14.46 -9.49 20.30
N GLY A 398 14.18 -9.16 21.56
CA GLY A 398 14.16 -7.78 22.06
C GLY A 398 15.54 -7.16 22.28
N GLY A 399 16.63 -7.85 21.93
CA GLY A 399 18.00 -7.37 22.12
C GLY A 399 18.46 -7.41 23.58
N THR A 400 19.73 -7.09 23.83
CA THR A 400 20.27 -7.14 25.20
C THR A 400 19.76 -6.04 26.12
N ALA A 401 19.28 -4.92 25.56
CA ALA A 401 18.59 -3.88 26.30
C ALA A 401 17.16 -4.30 26.65
N SER A 402 16.41 -4.85 25.70
CA SER A 402 15.01 -5.31 25.86
C SER A 402 14.19 -4.39 26.77
N PHE A 403 14.10 -3.10 26.43
CA PHE A 403 13.27 -2.17 27.20
C PHE A 403 11.81 -2.57 27.07
N HIS A 404 11.14 -2.76 28.21
CA HIS A 404 9.72 -3.07 28.29
C HIS A 404 9.14 -2.66 29.65
N ASN A 405 7.82 -2.53 29.71
CA ASN A 405 7.07 -2.22 30.90
C ASN A 405 6.75 -3.50 31.70
N THR A 406 6.75 -3.43 33.04
CA THR A 406 6.44 -4.57 33.94
C THR A 406 5.59 -4.16 35.14
N GLY A 407 4.88 -5.12 35.74
CA GLY A 407 4.18 -4.93 37.02
C GLY A 407 3.01 -3.94 37.02
N GLY A 408 2.54 -3.50 35.85
CA GLY A 408 1.42 -2.57 35.70
C GLY A 408 0.04 -3.22 35.72
N THR A 409 -0.97 -2.40 35.41
CA THR A 409 -2.39 -2.75 35.32
C THR A 409 -2.86 -2.69 33.87
N ILE A 410 -3.42 -3.79 33.38
CA ILE A 410 -4.08 -3.87 32.07
C ILE A 410 -5.44 -3.19 32.17
N ALA A 411 -5.78 -2.34 31.19
CA ALA A 411 -7.08 -1.68 31.12
C ALA A 411 -8.24 -2.69 31.07
N SER A 412 -9.38 -2.32 31.64
CA SER A 412 -10.59 -3.14 31.56
C SER A 412 -11.09 -3.19 30.12
N GLY A 413 -11.19 -4.38 29.53
CA GLY A 413 -11.58 -4.58 28.13
C GLY A 413 -10.40 -4.92 27.21
N ALA A 414 -9.17 -4.62 27.64
CA ALA A 414 -7.97 -4.96 26.90
C ALA A 414 -7.58 -6.44 27.07
N THR A 415 -7.03 -7.01 26.01
CA THR A 415 -6.57 -8.39 25.92
C THR A 415 -5.06 -8.42 25.72
N VAL A 416 -4.35 -9.21 26.54
CA VAL A 416 -2.95 -9.54 26.32
C VAL A 416 -2.87 -10.67 25.29
N ILE A 417 -2.19 -10.44 24.18
CA ILE A 417 -2.10 -11.35 23.03
C ILE A 417 -0.89 -12.29 23.16
N ALA A 418 0.22 -11.75 23.65
CA ALA A 418 1.45 -12.48 23.90
C ALA A 418 2.19 -11.90 25.10
N GLU A 419 3.00 -12.73 25.74
CA GLU A 419 3.88 -12.40 26.86
C GLU A 419 5.35 -12.64 26.48
N TYR A 420 6.24 -11.94 27.17
CA TYR A 420 7.66 -12.27 27.21
C TYR A 420 7.92 -13.56 27.98
N ALA A 421 9.14 -14.09 27.83
CA ALA A 421 9.59 -15.29 28.56
C ALA A 421 9.58 -15.13 30.10
N ASP A 422 9.59 -13.90 30.63
CA ASP A 422 9.49 -13.61 32.06
C ASP A 422 8.04 -13.42 32.56
N GLY A 423 7.06 -13.54 31.66
CA GLY A 423 5.63 -13.40 31.93
C GLY A 423 5.10 -11.96 31.91
N SER A 424 5.94 -10.97 31.58
CA SER A 424 5.44 -9.61 31.32
C SER A 424 4.67 -9.56 29.98
N PRO A 425 3.63 -8.71 29.85
CA PRO A 425 2.88 -8.62 28.60
C PRO A 425 3.76 -8.06 27.47
N LEU A 426 3.70 -8.64 26.28
CA LEU A 426 4.40 -8.14 25.09
C LEU A 426 3.45 -7.37 24.16
N LEU A 427 2.24 -7.86 23.96
CA LEU A 427 1.23 -7.25 23.08
C LEU A 427 -0.09 -7.14 23.81
N ILE A 428 -0.66 -5.94 23.84
CA ILE A 428 -1.94 -5.66 24.46
C ILE A 428 -2.80 -4.93 23.44
N ARG A 429 -4.06 -5.34 23.27
CA ARG A 429 -4.99 -4.63 22.39
C ARG A 429 -6.35 -4.45 23.04
N ASP A 430 -7.07 -3.42 22.61
CA ASP A 430 -8.47 -3.21 22.94
C ASP A 430 -9.22 -2.82 21.67
N SER A 431 -10.44 -3.33 21.52
CA SER A 431 -11.28 -3.07 20.36
C SER A 431 -12.29 -1.95 20.57
N ASN A 432 -12.46 -1.45 21.79
CA ASN A 432 -13.53 -0.52 22.16
C ASN A 432 -13.00 0.62 23.04
N VAL A 433 -12.15 1.49 22.47
CA VAL A 433 -11.58 2.64 23.17
C VAL A 433 -12.23 3.94 22.71
N GLY A 434 -12.61 4.77 23.67
CA GLY A 434 -13.23 6.07 23.40
C GLY A 434 -14.68 5.97 22.88
N PRO A 435 -15.33 7.13 22.63
CA PRO A 435 -16.73 7.21 22.22
C PRO A 435 -16.99 6.61 20.82
N ALA A 436 -15.96 6.48 19.98
CA ALA A 436 -16.06 5.92 18.64
C ALA A 436 -15.78 4.40 18.59
N ASN A 437 -15.55 3.75 19.73
CA ASN A 437 -15.14 2.34 19.81
C ASN A 437 -13.89 2.05 18.94
N THR A 438 -12.91 2.94 19.02
CA THR A 438 -11.68 2.87 18.25
C THR A 438 -10.81 1.72 18.75
N ARG A 439 -10.15 1.02 17.83
CA ARG A 439 -9.16 0.00 18.20
C ARG A 439 -7.85 0.64 18.63
N ARG A 440 -7.24 0.08 19.68
CA ARG A 440 -5.91 0.46 20.15
C ARG A 440 -5.03 -0.76 20.37
N VAL A 441 -3.73 -0.58 20.17
CA VAL A 441 -2.71 -1.58 20.49
C VAL A 441 -1.59 -0.89 21.27
N PHE A 442 -1.11 -1.56 22.31
CA PHE A 442 0.12 -1.22 23.01
C PHE A 442 1.15 -2.32 22.76
N ILE A 443 2.30 -1.93 22.22
CA ILE A 443 3.44 -2.79 21.90
C ILE A 443 4.49 -2.63 22.97
N ASN A 444 4.70 -3.64 23.80
CA ASN A 444 5.58 -3.53 24.95
C ASN A 444 7.05 -3.84 24.63
N PHE A 445 7.58 -3.35 23.51
CA PHE A 445 9.03 -3.22 23.30
C PHE A 445 9.38 -1.84 22.73
N TYR A 446 10.64 -1.42 22.88
CA TYR A 446 11.09 -0.12 22.36
C TYR A 446 11.32 -0.17 20.84
N PRO A 447 10.62 0.65 20.02
CA PRO A 447 10.58 0.47 18.57
C PRO A 447 11.89 0.60 17.78
N PRO A 448 12.87 1.46 18.14
CA PRO A 448 14.14 1.51 17.43
C PRO A 448 14.87 0.17 17.45
N SER A 449 15.46 -0.22 16.32
CA SER A 449 16.05 -1.54 16.06
C SER A 449 17.56 -1.58 16.30
N ILE A 450 18.16 -2.76 16.13
CA ILE A 450 19.61 -2.96 16.22
C ILE A 450 20.42 -2.07 15.25
N ASP A 451 19.81 -1.62 14.15
CA ASP A 451 20.44 -0.71 13.18
C ASP A 451 20.59 0.71 13.76
N ALA A 452 19.76 1.09 14.73
CA ALA A 452 19.83 2.34 15.46
C ALA A 452 20.74 2.28 16.70
N ARG A 453 20.75 1.15 17.41
CA ARG A 453 21.64 0.87 18.56
C ARG A 453 21.79 -0.64 18.76
N ASP A 454 23.03 -1.09 18.92
CA ASP A 454 23.43 -2.51 18.87
C ASP A 454 22.82 -3.45 19.94
N ASP A 455 22.16 -2.90 20.96
CA ASP A 455 21.50 -3.63 22.03
C ASP A 455 19.96 -3.65 21.94
N PHE A 456 19.37 -3.00 20.93
CA PHE A 456 17.92 -3.04 20.64
C PHE A 456 17.50 -4.33 19.89
N TRP A 457 16.22 -4.44 19.56
CA TRP A 457 15.63 -5.64 18.98
C TRP A 457 16.28 -6.02 17.64
N ASP A 458 16.44 -7.32 17.40
CA ASP A 458 17.19 -7.87 16.27
C ASP A 458 16.33 -7.85 14.99
N THR A 459 16.81 -7.19 13.94
CA THR A 459 16.13 -7.07 12.64
C THR A 459 16.00 -8.39 11.87
N THR A 460 16.71 -9.44 12.31
CA THR A 460 16.50 -10.82 11.83
C THR A 460 15.29 -11.51 12.46
N SER A 461 14.67 -10.88 13.46
CA SER A 461 13.39 -11.30 14.07
C SER A 461 12.21 -10.45 13.57
N ASP A 462 10.98 -10.81 13.96
CA ASP A 462 9.76 -10.28 13.33
C ASP A 462 9.24 -8.97 13.97
N GLY A 463 10.11 -8.16 14.58
CA GLY A 463 9.73 -6.90 15.26
C GLY A 463 9.01 -5.91 14.33
N ALA A 464 9.49 -5.76 13.09
CA ALA A 464 8.83 -4.94 12.07
C ALA A 464 7.43 -5.45 11.70
N LEU A 465 7.26 -6.77 11.56
CA LEU A 465 5.97 -7.40 11.28
C LEU A 465 4.99 -7.20 12.44
N ILE A 466 5.44 -7.25 13.69
CA ILE A 466 4.61 -6.96 14.86
C ILE A 466 4.09 -5.52 14.82
N MET A 467 4.95 -4.53 14.59
CA MET A 467 4.54 -3.12 14.52
C MET A 467 3.56 -2.89 13.37
N ARG A 468 3.85 -3.42 12.18
CA ARG A 468 2.97 -3.38 11.02
C ARG A 468 1.61 -4.02 11.31
N ASN A 469 1.58 -5.25 11.81
CA ASN A 469 0.33 -5.97 12.04
C ASN A 469 -0.52 -5.29 13.12
N ALA A 470 0.10 -4.71 14.16
CA ALA A 470 -0.58 -3.91 15.15
C ALA A 470 -1.27 -2.68 14.52
N LEU A 471 -0.56 -1.95 13.66
CA LEU A 471 -1.11 -0.81 12.92
C LEU A 471 -2.25 -1.25 12.00
N LEU A 472 -2.04 -2.27 11.16
CA LEU A 472 -3.07 -2.78 10.25
C LEU A 472 -4.29 -3.30 11.02
N TRP A 473 -4.12 -3.98 12.14
CA TRP A 473 -5.25 -4.45 12.95
C TRP A 473 -6.05 -3.28 13.54
N ALA A 474 -5.37 -2.25 14.00
CA ALA A 474 -5.99 -1.06 14.55
C ALA A 474 -6.75 -0.26 13.47
N ILE A 475 -6.14 -0.09 12.28
CA ILE A 475 -6.71 0.61 11.12
C ILE A 475 -7.89 -0.16 10.52
N ASN A 476 -7.77 -1.46 10.35
CA ASN A 476 -8.86 -2.32 9.87
C ASN A 476 -9.96 -2.52 10.95
N GLY A 477 -9.83 -1.83 12.08
CA GLY A 477 -10.89 -1.59 13.05
C GLY A 477 -11.75 -0.38 12.78
N VAL A 478 -11.36 0.46 11.82
CA VAL A 478 -12.25 1.45 11.22
C VAL A 478 -13.26 0.66 10.40
N VAL A 479 -14.30 0.19 11.09
CA VAL A 479 -15.47 -0.37 10.44
C VAL A 479 -16.06 0.78 9.63
N LEU A 480 -16.16 0.56 8.33
CA LEU A 480 -17.20 1.11 7.47
C LEU A 480 -18.41 1.47 8.34
N ASN A 481 -18.67 2.77 8.51
CA ASN A 481 -19.86 3.20 9.21
C ASN A 481 -21.09 2.74 8.43
N THR A 482 -21.61 1.58 8.84
CA THR A 482 -23.02 1.25 8.92
C THR A 482 -23.20 0.36 10.14
N ASP A 483 -23.36 0.97 11.32
CA ASP A 483 -24.01 0.39 12.51
C ASP A 483 -23.93 -1.15 12.69
N ASP A 484 -22.73 -1.71 12.81
CA ASP A 484 -22.55 -3.06 13.37
C ASP A 484 -22.24 -2.95 14.87
N ASN A 485 -23.18 -2.37 15.61
CA ASN A 485 -23.40 -2.79 16.99
C ASN A 485 -23.99 -4.20 16.92
N GLU A 486 -23.17 -5.24 16.70
CA GLU A 486 -23.63 -6.60 16.96
C GLU A 486 -23.90 -6.73 18.46
N LEU A 487 -25.18 -6.59 18.79
CA LEU A 487 -25.71 -7.05 20.05
C LEU A 487 -25.26 -8.49 20.30
N GLY A 488 -24.52 -8.71 21.39
CA GLY A 488 -24.40 -10.00 22.07
C GLY A 488 -25.73 -10.45 22.67
N ILE A 489 -26.80 -10.40 21.88
CA ILE A 489 -28.13 -10.81 22.24
C ILE A 489 -28.35 -12.21 21.67
N ASP A 490 -28.60 -13.16 22.57
CA ASP A 490 -29.16 -14.46 22.23
C ASP A 490 -30.61 -14.31 21.74
N ILE A 491 -30.81 -13.73 20.55
CA ILE A 491 -32.08 -13.71 19.83
C ILE A 491 -32.03 -14.73 18.70
N SER A 492 -33.01 -15.63 18.69
CA SER A 492 -33.23 -16.58 17.60
C SER A 492 -34.56 -16.29 16.90
N VAL A 493 -34.56 -16.45 15.57
CA VAL A 493 -35.72 -16.17 14.72
C VAL A 493 -36.04 -17.39 13.88
N TYR A 494 -37.26 -17.93 14.00
CA TYR A 494 -37.65 -19.19 13.35
C TYR A 494 -39.17 -19.31 13.12
N PRO A 495 -39.64 -20.14 12.17
CA PRO A 495 -38.84 -20.88 11.20
C PRO A 495 -38.26 -19.96 10.12
N ASN A 496 -37.07 -20.29 9.62
CA ASN A 496 -36.52 -19.68 8.42
C ASN A 496 -36.17 -20.80 7.44
N PRO A 497 -36.86 -20.92 6.28
CA PRO A 497 -37.88 -20.00 5.73
C PRO A 497 -39.24 -20.03 6.48
N ALA A 498 -39.90 -18.87 6.54
CA ALA A 498 -41.18 -18.64 7.21
C ALA A 498 -42.36 -18.59 6.21
N GLN A 499 -43.54 -19.04 6.63
CA GLN A 499 -44.78 -18.94 5.83
C GLN A 499 -45.64 -17.77 6.31
N ASN A 500 -46.46 -17.94 7.34
CA ASN A 500 -47.37 -16.88 7.80
C ASN A 500 -46.94 -16.27 9.12
N GLU A 501 -46.05 -16.92 9.85
CA GLU A 501 -45.64 -16.53 11.20
C GLU A 501 -44.12 -16.61 11.34
N LEU A 502 -43.58 -15.67 12.12
CA LEU A 502 -42.17 -15.62 12.51
C LEU A 502 -42.09 -15.55 14.03
N ASN A 503 -41.41 -16.51 14.64
CA ASN A 503 -41.16 -16.51 16.09
C ASN A 503 -39.80 -15.89 16.37
N ILE A 504 -39.76 -15.05 17.40
CA ILE A 504 -38.57 -14.46 17.99
C ILE A 504 -38.46 -15.00 19.41
N THR A 505 -37.33 -15.60 19.74
CA THR A 505 -36.97 -15.97 21.11
C THR A 505 -35.81 -15.11 21.56
N ASN A 506 -36.00 -14.34 22.64
CA ASN A 506 -35.02 -13.48 23.28
C ASN A 506 -34.64 -14.04 24.65
N THR A 507 -33.51 -14.72 24.75
CA THR A 507 -32.98 -15.25 26.03
C THR A 507 -31.98 -14.32 26.71
N SER A 508 -31.66 -13.17 26.10
CA SER A 508 -30.69 -12.19 26.62
C SER A 508 -31.19 -11.37 27.82
N GLY A 509 -32.51 -11.29 28.04
CA GLY A 509 -33.09 -10.45 29.08
C GLY A 509 -33.13 -8.95 28.77
N VAL A 510 -32.67 -8.52 27.58
CA VAL A 510 -32.69 -7.14 27.11
C VAL A 510 -34.11 -6.73 26.67
N SER A 511 -34.54 -5.52 27.05
CA SER A 511 -35.84 -4.96 26.64
C SER A 511 -35.77 -4.42 25.21
N ILE A 512 -36.65 -4.91 24.32
CA ILE A 512 -36.71 -4.50 22.91
C ILE A 512 -37.71 -3.35 22.78
N GLU A 513 -37.20 -2.16 22.48
CA GLU A 513 -37.98 -0.93 22.35
C GLU A 513 -38.57 -0.77 20.96
N LYS A 514 -37.97 -1.38 19.93
CA LYS A 514 -38.49 -1.28 18.56
C LYS A 514 -38.23 -2.54 17.76
N THR A 515 -39.20 -2.94 16.96
CA THR A 515 -39.08 -4.09 16.05
C THR A 515 -39.61 -3.68 14.68
N GLN A 516 -38.84 -3.89 13.62
CA GLN A 516 -39.18 -3.51 12.26
C GLN A 516 -38.85 -4.63 11.28
N ILE A 517 -39.68 -4.79 10.25
CA ILE A 517 -39.38 -5.65 9.10
C ILE A 517 -39.02 -4.74 7.93
N ILE A 518 -37.87 -5.01 7.32
CA ILE A 518 -37.26 -4.21 6.27
C ILE A 518 -37.07 -5.10 5.03
N ASP A 519 -37.32 -4.56 3.84
CA ASP A 519 -37.07 -5.28 2.59
C ASP A 519 -35.58 -5.19 2.14
N MET A 520 -35.24 -5.87 1.03
CA MET A 520 -33.87 -5.89 0.49
C MET A 520 -33.34 -4.52 0.03
N VAL A 521 -34.19 -3.50 -0.07
CA VAL A 521 -33.82 -2.14 -0.47
C VAL A 521 -33.82 -1.19 0.74
N GLY A 522 -33.91 -1.72 1.96
CA GLY A 522 -33.85 -0.93 3.19
C GLY A 522 -35.17 -0.23 3.57
N ARG A 523 -36.28 -0.52 2.88
CA ARG A 523 -37.58 0.12 3.20
C ARG A 523 -38.26 -0.60 4.36
N ILE A 524 -38.74 0.16 5.33
CA ILE A 524 -39.54 -0.37 6.45
C ILE A 524 -40.91 -0.80 5.92
N VAL A 525 -41.17 -2.10 5.91
CA VAL A 525 -42.42 -2.72 5.43
C VAL A 525 -43.45 -2.76 6.55
N THR A 526 -43.00 -3.08 7.77
CA THR A 526 -43.86 -3.19 8.96
C THR A 526 -43.09 -2.71 10.18
N THR A 527 -43.73 -1.91 11.04
CA THR A 527 -43.26 -1.65 12.41
C THR A 527 -44.15 -2.38 13.39
N ILE A 528 -43.53 -3.02 14.37
CA ILE A 528 -44.16 -3.94 15.31
C ILE A 528 -44.00 -3.34 16.71
N GLU A 529 -45.09 -3.33 17.48
CA GLU A 529 -45.11 -2.72 18.82
C GLU A 529 -44.04 -3.30 19.74
N PRO A 530 -43.48 -2.55 20.69
CA PRO A 530 -42.47 -3.04 21.62
C PRO A 530 -42.98 -4.22 22.47
N SER A 531 -42.11 -5.16 22.83
CA SER A 531 -42.48 -6.27 23.72
C SER A 531 -41.27 -6.83 24.46
N ASN A 532 -41.43 -7.05 25.76
CA ASN A 532 -40.41 -7.66 26.63
C ASN A 532 -40.63 -9.18 26.81
N ALA A 533 -41.46 -9.80 25.96
CA ALA A 533 -41.69 -11.24 26.03
C ALA A 533 -40.47 -12.04 25.55
N VAL A 534 -40.07 -13.05 26.33
CA VAL A 534 -39.00 -13.99 25.96
C VAL A 534 -39.32 -14.71 24.65
N ASN A 535 -40.58 -15.05 24.40
CA ASN A 535 -41.03 -15.62 23.14
C ASN A 535 -42.12 -14.76 22.55
N ARG A 536 -42.00 -14.44 21.26
CA ARG A 536 -42.93 -13.60 20.53
C ARG A 536 -43.19 -14.14 19.15
N THR A 537 -44.45 -14.18 18.74
CA THR A 537 -44.84 -14.54 17.38
C THR A 537 -45.32 -13.28 16.64
N ILE A 538 -44.90 -13.14 15.39
CA ILE A 538 -45.27 -12.05 14.48
C ILE A 538 -45.98 -12.65 13.27
N ASP A 539 -47.12 -12.08 12.92
CA ASP A 539 -47.82 -12.38 11.66
C ASP A 539 -47.13 -11.66 10.49
N ILE A 540 -46.67 -12.45 9.51
CA ILE A 540 -46.02 -12.01 8.29
C ILE A 540 -46.81 -12.42 7.04
N SER A 541 -48.06 -12.85 7.18
CA SER A 541 -48.92 -13.33 6.07
C SER A 541 -49.12 -12.29 4.97
N ASN A 542 -49.06 -11.00 5.31
CA ASN A 542 -49.22 -9.88 4.39
C ASN A 542 -47.95 -9.56 3.58
N LEU A 543 -46.81 -10.21 3.88
CA LEU A 543 -45.56 -10.03 3.13
C LEU A 543 -45.57 -10.88 1.86
N THR A 544 -45.06 -10.33 0.76
CA THR A 544 -44.82 -11.12 -0.46
C THR A 544 -43.61 -12.04 -0.29
N THR A 545 -43.56 -13.16 -1.02
CA THR A 545 -42.39 -14.06 -1.07
C THR A 545 -41.11 -13.28 -1.36
N GLY A 546 -40.06 -13.46 -0.56
CA GLY A 546 -38.84 -12.68 -0.68
C GLY A 546 -37.92 -12.75 0.55
N ILE A 547 -36.80 -12.04 0.48
CA ILE A 547 -35.85 -11.87 1.58
C ILE A 547 -36.20 -10.60 2.35
N TYR A 548 -36.22 -10.71 3.67
CA TYR A 548 -36.47 -9.59 4.59
C TYR A 548 -35.47 -9.59 5.73
N PHE A 549 -35.34 -8.44 6.37
CA PHE A 549 -34.53 -8.22 7.54
C PHE A 549 -35.43 -7.79 8.71
N LEU A 550 -35.30 -8.47 9.83
CA LEU A 550 -35.94 -8.10 11.08
C LEU A 550 -34.94 -7.26 11.89
N ARG A 551 -35.22 -5.96 12.04
CA ARG A 551 -34.43 -5.06 12.88
C ARG A 551 -35.05 -4.95 14.27
N LEU A 552 -34.24 -5.11 15.30
CA LEU A 552 -34.60 -5.08 16.70
C LEU A 552 -33.74 -4.01 17.37
N GLU A 553 -34.33 -3.08 18.10
CA GLU A 553 -33.60 -2.01 18.80
C GLU A 553 -33.93 -2.08 20.29
N SER A 554 -32.91 -1.91 21.12
CA SER A 554 -32.99 -1.60 22.55
C SER A 554 -32.46 -0.17 22.79
N VAL A 555 -32.46 0.27 24.05
CA VAL A 555 -31.92 1.59 24.45
C VAL A 555 -30.46 1.78 24.00
N ASP A 556 -29.65 0.71 24.13
CA ASP A 556 -28.20 0.82 23.99
C ASP A 556 -27.68 0.21 22.68
N ALA A 557 -28.52 -0.47 21.89
CA ALA A 557 -28.04 -1.18 20.69
C ALA A 557 -29.14 -1.68 19.73
N SER A 558 -28.73 -2.20 18.56
CA SER A 558 -29.63 -2.84 17.58
C SER A 558 -29.15 -4.21 17.09
N SER A 559 -30.04 -5.08 16.63
CA SER A 559 -29.72 -6.35 15.98
C SER A 559 -30.54 -6.53 14.72
N VAL A 560 -29.94 -7.09 13.66
CA VAL A 560 -30.61 -7.36 12.39
C VAL A 560 -30.55 -8.85 12.06
N VAL A 561 -31.70 -9.48 11.89
CA VAL A 561 -31.80 -10.89 11.55
C VAL A 561 -32.45 -11.08 10.18
N LYS A 562 -31.76 -11.76 9.26
CA LYS A 562 -32.30 -12.10 7.93
C LYS A 562 -33.26 -13.29 8.01
N PHE A 563 -34.42 -13.20 7.36
CA PHE A 563 -35.33 -14.33 7.14
C PHE A 563 -35.92 -14.37 5.74
N ILE A 564 -36.35 -15.56 5.30
CA ILE A 564 -36.93 -15.80 3.97
C ILE A 564 -38.43 -16.04 4.13
N LYS A 565 -39.27 -15.21 3.50
CA LYS A 565 -40.73 -15.42 3.37
C LYS A 565 -41.00 -16.30 2.16
N LYS A 566 -41.74 -17.39 2.35
CA LYS A 566 -42.24 -18.27 1.27
C LYS A 566 -43.61 -17.83 0.76
#